data_AF-A0AAV5V055-F1
#
_entry.id   AF-A0AAV5V055-F1
#
_cell.length_a   1.000
_cell.length_b   1.000
_cell.length_c   1.000
_cell.angle_alpha   90.00
_cell.angle_beta   90.00
_cell.angle_gamma   90.00
#
_symmetry.space_group_name_H-M   'P 1'
#
loop_
_entity.id
_entity.type
_entity.pdbx_description
1 polymer ?
#
loop_
_entity_poly.entity_id
_entity_poly.type
_entity_poly.pdbx_seq_one_letter_code
_entity_poly.pdbx_strand_id
1 'polypeptide(L)'
;ISAALPASFDARTQWPSCSQIGAIRDQADCGACWAFAAAETMSDRVCIATNGTQQPVLSAEDMLSCCGDLCHVNGCSGGNSFGAWLYMATAGVCTGGEFWGNVGCKPYQFEPCGLVTVDGVSHNHNCKYDDPVIAQCAAACTNEQYDKPYNEDKYYGKSAYALKNDVDAIKQEIFDHGPVDASFTVYEDFDQYNGGIYQHVSGSVLGGHSVKIIGWGEEN
;
A
#
# COMPACT_ATOMS: atom_id res chain seq x y z
N ILE A 1 21.21 -11.99 -22.55
CA ILE A 1 21.52 -10.56 -22.73
C ILE A 1 20.29 -9.84 -22.19
N SER A 2 20.37 -9.26 -20.98
CA SER A 2 19.25 -8.45 -20.47
C SER A 2 19.16 -7.22 -21.36
N ALA A 3 17.97 -6.88 -21.85
CA ALA A 3 17.78 -5.63 -22.58
C ALA A 3 18.10 -4.46 -21.64
N ALA A 4 18.72 -3.40 -22.17
CA ALA A 4 18.94 -2.20 -21.37
C ALA A 4 17.59 -1.62 -20.94
N LEU A 5 17.46 -1.29 -19.65
CA LEU A 5 16.24 -0.68 -19.11
C LEU A 5 16.01 0.72 -19.73
N PRO A 6 14.75 1.15 -19.90
CA PRO A 6 14.44 2.46 -20.44
C PRO A 6 14.87 3.58 -19.47
N ALA A 7 15.15 4.77 -20.02
CA ALA A 7 15.50 5.96 -19.22
C ALA A 7 14.37 6.38 -18.27
N SER A 8 13.12 6.19 -18.69
CA SER A 8 11.92 6.40 -17.87
C SER A 8 10.99 5.20 -17.96
N PHE A 9 10.27 4.92 -16.89
CA PHE A 9 9.28 3.86 -16.81
C PHE A 9 8.15 4.27 -15.89
N ASP A 10 6.91 3.97 -16.30
CA ASP A 10 5.71 4.19 -15.50
C ASP A 10 4.82 2.95 -15.60
N ALA A 11 4.68 2.23 -14.49
CA ALA A 11 3.88 1.00 -14.42
C ALA A 11 2.42 1.21 -14.86
N ARG A 12 1.86 2.42 -14.70
CA ARG A 12 0.49 2.75 -15.13
C ARG A 12 0.35 2.71 -16.66
N THR A 13 1.42 3.09 -17.36
CA THR A 13 1.47 3.06 -18.83
C THR A 13 1.83 1.67 -19.37
N GLN A 14 2.68 0.94 -18.65
CA GLN A 14 3.10 -0.41 -19.02
C GLN A 14 1.97 -1.44 -18.85
N TRP A 15 1.17 -1.32 -17.79
CA TRP A 15 0.05 -2.23 -17.50
C TRP A 15 -1.27 -1.47 -17.36
N PRO A 16 -1.78 -0.87 -18.45
CA PRO A 16 -2.96 0.01 -18.39
C PRO A 16 -4.26 -0.73 -18.04
N SER A 17 -4.30 -2.06 -18.19
CA SER A 17 -5.43 -2.88 -17.75
C SER A 17 -5.49 -3.04 -16.23
N CYS A 18 -4.41 -2.76 -15.51
CA CYS A 18 -4.31 -2.88 -14.05
C CYS A 18 -4.57 -1.52 -13.40
N SER A 19 -5.86 -1.17 -13.30
CA SER A 19 -6.31 0.16 -12.84
C SER A 19 -5.78 0.57 -11.45
N GLN A 20 -5.54 -0.41 -10.58
CA GLN A 20 -5.10 -0.17 -9.20
C GLN A 20 -3.68 0.41 -9.08
N ILE A 21 -2.85 0.30 -10.12
CA ILE A 21 -1.49 0.84 -10.10
C ILE A 21 -1.49 2.36 -9.85
N GLY A 22 -2.45 3.06 -10.46
CA GLY A 22 -2.62 4.49 -10.32
C GLY A 22 -3.60 4.93 -9.24
N ALA A 23 -4.21 3.99 -8.50
CA ALA A 23 -5.11 4.32 -7.40
C ALA A 23 -4.30 4.83 -6.20
N ILE A 24 -4.78 5.92 -5.60
CA ILE A 24 -4.21 6.50 -4.38
C ILE A 24 -5.18 6.21 -3.25
N ARG A 25 -4.66 5.68 -2.15
CA ARG A 25 -5.41 5.30 -0.95
C ARG A 25 -5.09 6.22 0.22
N ASP A 26 -5.94 6.23 1.24
CA ASP A 26 -5.78 7.05 2.43
C ASP A 26 -5.69 6.19 3.69
N GLN A 27 -4.56 6.26 4.39
CA GLN A 27 -4.34 5.55 5.66
C GLN A 27 -5.02 6.22 6.86
N ALA A 28 -5.73 7.32 6.62
CA ALA A 28 -6.37 8.15 7.63
C ALA A 28 -5.37 8.58 8.73
N ASP A 29 -5.89 8.82 9.92
CA ASP A 29 -5.12 9.19 11.10
C ASP A 29 -4.50 7.99 11.81
N CYS A 30 -3.92 7.06 11.04
CA CYS A 30 -3.34 5.81 11.53
C CYS A 30 -2.00 5.60 10.83
N GLY A 31 -0.92 5.30 11.56
CA GLY A 31 0.40 4.94 11.02
C GLY A 31 0.45 3.56 10.35
N ALA A 32 -0.51 3.25 9.48
CA ALA A 32 -0.65 1.99 8.75
C ALA A 32 0.08 1.97 7.39
N CYS A 33 0.93 2.95 7.08
CA CYS A 33 1.66 3.03 5.79
C CYS A 33 2.30 1.71 5.34
N TRP A 34 2.86 0.94 6.29
CA TRP A 34 3.46 -0.37 6.07
C TRP A 34 2.47 -1.41 5.53
N ALA A 35 1.20 -1.35 5.96
CA ALA A 35 0.13 -2.23 5.50
C ALA A 35 -0.41 -1.76 4.13
N PHE A 36 -0.55 -0.45 3.95
CA PHE A 36 -1.02 0.14 2.69
C PHE A 36 -0.05 -0.13 1.54
N ALA A 37 1.23 0.21 1.71
CA ALA A 37 2.25 0.01 0.68
C ALA A 37 2.31 -1.47 0.26
N ALA A 38 2.26 -2.39 1.23
CA ALA A 38 2.27 -3.83 0.97
C ALA A 38 1.01 -4.30 0.23
N ALA A 39 -0.19 -3.92 0.70
CA ALA A 39 -1.46 -4.31 0.10
C ALA A 39 -1.63 -3.74 -1.32
N GLU A 40 -1.29 -2.47 -1.54
CA GLU A 40 -1.33 -1.83 -2.85
C GLU A 40 -0.38 -2.51 -3.84
N THR A 41 0.86 -2.70 -3.42
CA THR A 41 1.88 -3.32 -4.28
C THR A 41 1.50 -4.75 -4.66
N MET A 42 0.97 -5.52 -3.71
CA MET A 42 0.53 -6.88 -4.00
C MET A 42 -0.73 -6.91 -4.88
N SER A 43 -1.66 -5.97 -4.71
CA SER A 43 -2.84 -5.82 -5.59
C SER A 43 -2.40 -5.65 -7.05
N ASP A 44 -1.43 -4.76 -7.27
CA ASP A 44 -0.85 -4.51 -8.59
C ASP A 44 -0.16 -5.74 -9.15
N ARG A 45 0.66 -6.42 -8.33
CA ARG A 45 1.39 -7.62 -8.74
C ARG A 45 0.48 -8.80 -9.06
N VAL A 46 -0.64 -8.97 -8.36
CA VAL A 46 -1.65 -9.98 -8.72
C VAL A 46 -2.23 -9.69 -10.11
N CYS A 47 -2.56 -8.44 -10.39
CA CYS A 47 -3.05 -8.05 -11.71
C CYS A 47 -2.02 -8.30 -12.82
N ILE A 48 -0.78 -7.86 -12.61
CA ILE A 48 0.31 -8.01 -13.56
C ILE A 48 0.60 -9.50 -13.81
N ALA A 49 0.79 -10.29 -12.76
CA ALA A 49 1.13 -11.71 -12.87
C ALA A 49 0.02 -12.56 -13.51
N THR A 50 -1.23 -12.09 -13.44
CA THR A 50 -2.40 -12.77 -14.02
C THR A 50 -2.85 -12.15 -15.35
N ASN A 51 -2.04 -11.27 -15.94
CA ASN A 51 -2.35 -10.55 -17.18
C ASN A 51 -3.73 -9.88 -17.15
N GLY A 52 -4.07 -9.25 -16.02
CA GLY A 52 -5.32 -8.52 -15.83
C GLY A 52 -6.55 -9.36 -15.52
N THR A 53 -6.43 -10.69 -15.46
CA THR A 53 -7.59 -11.58 -15.18
C THR A 53 -8.06 -11.53 -13.73
N GLN A 54 -7.18 -11.15 -12.79
CA GLN A 54 -7.53 -10.88 -11.41
C GLN A 54 -7.09 -9.47 -11.03
N GLN A 55 -7.98 -8.65 -10.50
CA GLN A 55 -7.66 -7.28 -10.07
C GLN A 55 -8.18 -7.02 -8.66
N PRO A 56 -7.71 -7.77 -7.65
CA PRO A 56 -8.19 -7.58 -6.29
C PRO A 56 -7.72 -6.22 -5.75
N VAL A 57 -8.54 -5.61 -4.91
CA VAL A 57 -8.09 -4.56 -3.99
C VAL A 57 -7.82 -5.26 -2.66
N LEU A 58 -6.56 -5.46 -2.30
CA LEU A 58 -6.20 -6.17 -1.08
C LEU A 58 -6.35 -5.29 0.15
N SER A 59 -6.79 -5.91 1.24
CA SER A 59 -7.18 -5.22 2.46
C SER A 59 -5.97 -4.82 3.30
N ALA A 60 -5.73 -3.51 3.37
CA ALA A 60 -4.84 -2.94 4.38
C ALA A 60 -5.38 -3.18 5.81
N GLU A 61 -6.71 -3.25 5.97
CA GLU A 61 -7.36 -3.53 7.26
C GLU A 61 -7.10 -4.95 7.76
N ASP A 62 -7.14 -5.95 6.88
CA ASP A 62 -6.82 -7.33 7.22
C ASP A 62 -5.36 -7.46 7.66
N MET A 63 -4.44 -6.83 6.93
CA MET A 63 -3.03 -6.77 7.35
C MET A 63 -2.88 -6.08 8.71
N LEU A 64 -3.50 -4.90 8.86
CA LEU A 64 -3.41 -4.06 10.04
C LEU A 64 -3.94 -4.77 11.29
N SER A 65 -5.05 -5.48 11.19
CA SER A 65 -5.69 -6.12 12.35
C SER A 65 -5.18 -7.54 12.61
N CYS A 66 -4.81 -8.30 11.56
CA CYS A 66 -4.55 -9.74 11.67
C CYS A 66 -3.10 -10.19 11.51
N CYS A 67 -2.17 -9.32 11.12
CA CYS A 67 -0.76 -9.72 11.02
C CYS A 67 -0.10 -9.93 12.40
N GLY A 68 -0.51 -9.17 13.41
CA GLY A 68 0.02 -9.26 14.78
C GLY A 68 1.52 -8.99 14.85
N ASP A 69 2.20 -9.68 15.77
CA ASP A 69 3.63 -9.45 16.12
C ASP A 69 4.60 -9.59 14.95
N LEU A 70 4.20 -10.25 13.85
CA LEU A 70 4.99 -10.33 12.63
C LEU A 70 5.15 -8.95 11.98
N CYS A 71 4.11 -8.12 12.04
CA CYS A 71 4.11 -6.79 11.45
C CYS A 71 4.32 -5.68 12.48
N HIS A 72 3.69 -5.75 13.65
CA HIS A 72 3.66 -4.62 14.56
C HIS A 72 3.38 -5.05 16.00
N VAL A 73 3.62 -4.14 16.94
CA VAL A 73 3.13 -4.27 18.33
C VAL A 73 1.79 -3.56 18.52
N ASN A 74 1.56 -2.42 17.84
CA ASN A 74 0.35 -1.59 18.02
C ASN A 74 -0.16 -0.93 16.72
N GLY A 75 -0.43 -1.71 15.68
CA GLY A 75 -1.07 -1.31 14.41
C GLY A 75 -0.72 0.09 13.90
N CYS A 76 -1.53 1.06 14.29
CA CYS A 76 -1.42 2.47 13.92
C CYS A 76 -0.18 3.19 14.45
N SER A 77 0.57 2.65 15.42
CA SER A 77 1.85 3.23 15.87
C SER A 77 3.05 2.80 15.02
N GLY A 78 2.81 2.37 13.78
CA GLY A 78 3.82 1.88 12.86
C GLY A 78 4.02 0.37 12.88
N GLY A 79 4.72 -0.11 11.86
CA GLY A 79 4.93 -1.54 11.63
C GLY A 79 6.04 -1.83 10.63
N ASN A 80 6.21 -3.11 10.35
CA ASN A 80 7.27 -3.68 9.53
C ASN A 80 6.70 -4.17 8.20
N SER A 81 7.04 -3.49 7.11
CA SER A 81 6.57 -3.85 5.76
C SER A 81 7.01 -5.25 5.34
N PHE A 82 8.24 -5.67 5.67
CA PHE A 82 8.68 -7.04 5.36
C PHE A 82 7.85 -8.09 6.11
N GLY A 83 7.42 -7.78 7.33
CA GLY A 83 6.44 -8.57 8.07
C GLY A 83 5.12 -8.72 7.32
N ALA A 84 4.62 -7.64 6.72
CA ALA A 84 3.38 -7.67 5.92
C ALA A 84 3.53 -8.57 4.67
N TRP A 85 4.67 -8.51 3.99
CA TRP A 85 4.98 -9.42 2.88
C TRP A 85 5.06 -10.89 3.32
N LEU A 86 5.68 -11.16 4.48
CA LEU A 86 5.69 -12.50 5.07
C LEU A 86 4.29 -12.99 5.44
N TYR A 87 3.45 -12.10 5.98
CA TYR A 87 2.05 -12.41 6.30
C TYR A 87 1.27 -12.80 5.03
N MET A 88 1.41 -12.03 3.95
CA MET A 88 0.81 -12.38 2.66
C MET A 88 1.28 -13.73 2.13
N ALA A 89 2.54 -14.10 2.34
CA ALA A 89 3.08 -15.37 1.87
C ALA A 89 2.63 -16.57 2.74
N THR A 90 2.37 -16.35 4.03
CA THR A 90 2.14 -17.45 4.99
C THR A 90 0.68 -17.61 5.41
N ALA A 91 -0.05 -16.52 5.58
CA ALA A 91 -1.46 -16.49 6.00
C ALA A 91 -2.40 -15.96 4.91
N GLY A 92 -1.86 -15.20 3.95
CA GLY A 92 -2.62 -14.53 2.91
C GLY A 92 -3.36 -13.29 3.42
N VAL A 93 -3.90 -12.49 2.51
CA VAL A 93 -4.67 -11.28 2.80
C VAL A 93 -5.98 -11.29 2.02
N CYS A 94 -7.11 -10.91 2.64
CA CYS A 94 -8.38 -10.81 1.93
C CYS A 94 -8.51 -9.48 1.15
N THR A 95 -9.60 -9.33 0.40
CA THR A 95 -9.92 -8.08 -0.31
C THR A 95 -10.48 -7.01 0.63
N GLY A 96 -10.27 -5.73 0.31
CA GLY A 96 -10.70 -4.59 1.14
C GLY A 96 -10.26 -3.23 0.60
N GLY A 97 -11.22 -2.42 0.16
CA GLY A 97 -10.97 -1.07 -0.36
C GLY A 97 -10.98 0.04 0.70
N GLU A 98 -11.17 1.27 0.24
CA GLU A 98 -11.28 2.48 1.07
C GLU A 98 -12.47 2.45 2.03
N PHE A 99 -12.44 3.33 3.02
CA PHE A 99 -13.49 3.50 4.04
C PHE A 99 -14.89 3.66 3.45
N TRP A 100 -15.06 4.54 2.47
CA TRP A 100 -16.37 4.81 1.84
C TRP A 100 -16.74 3.84 0.73
N GLY A 101 -15.84 2.93 0.34
CA GLY A 101 -15.98 2.15 -0.89
C GLY A 101 -16.86 0.92 -0.78
N ASN A 102 -17.05 0.37 0.43
CA ASN A 102 -17.69 -0.95 0.63
C ASN A 102 -17.16 -2.04 -0.33
N VAL A 103 -15.85 -2.00 -0.63
CA VAL A 103 -15.20 -2.91 -1.58
C VAL A 103 -14.55 -4.06 -0.84
N GLY A 104 -14.88 -5.30 -1.22
CA GLY A 104 -14.22 -6.50 -0.73
C GLY A 104 -14.65 -6.94 0.68
N CYS A 105 -13.95 -7.93 1.21
CA CYS A 105 -14.25 -8.58 2.49
C CYS A 105 -14.05 -7.67 3.72
N LYS A 106 -12.92 -6.96 3.79
CA LYS A 106 -12.56 -6.06 4.90
C LYS A 106 -12.17 -4.66 4.39
N PRO A 107 -13.13 -3.80 4.03
CA PRO A 107 -12.85 -2.38 3.75
C PRO A 107 -12.17 -1.71 4.95
N TYR A 108 -11.42 -0.64 4.69
CA TYR A 108 -10.72 0.11 5.72
C TYR A 108 -11.69 0.74 6.73
N GLN A 109 -11.36 0.70 8.02
CA GLN A 109 -12.30 1.12 9.08
C GLN A 109 -12.13 2.56 9.56
N PHE A 110 -11.06 3.24 9.14
CA PHE A 110 -10.77 4.61 9.57
C PHE A 110 -11.15 5.61 8.47
N GLU A 111 -11.93 6.62 8.87
CA GLU A 111 -12.35 7.70 7.97
C GLU A 111 -11.12 8.57 7.60
N PRO A 112 -10.88 8.85 6.31
CA PRO A 112 -9.86 9.79 5.87
C PRO A 112 -9.93 11.12 6.63
N CYS A 113 -8.78 11.62 7.08
CA CYS A 113 -8.70 12.88 7.80
C CYS A 113 -8.26 14.03 6.87
N GLY A 114 -8.59 15.27 7.23
CA GLY A 114 -8.42 16.45 6.38
C GLY A 114 -9.59 16.68 5.42
N LEU A 115 -9.35 17.54 4.42
CA LEU A 115 -10.32 17.85 3.37
C LEU A 115 -10.20 16.84 2.23
N VAL A 116 -11.14 15.90 2.15
CA VAL A 116 -11.19 14.84 1.14
C VAL A 116 -12.47 14.98 0.33
N THR A 117 -12.42 14.78 -0.99
CA THR A 117 -13.63 14.77 -1.84
C THR A 117 -13.83 13.38 -2.42
N VAL A 118 -14.95 12.74 -2.09
CA VAL A 118 -15.35 11.40 -2.55
C VAL A 118 -16.67 11.54 -3.29
N ASP A 119 -16.73 11.05 -4.54
CA ASP A 119 -17.93 11.11 -5.39
C ASP A 119 -18.57 12.51 -5.49
N GLY A 120 -17.73 13.55 -5.49
CA GLY A 120 -18.15 14.95 -5.56
C GLY A 120 -18.63 15.55 -4.24
N VAL A 121 -18.56 14.81 -3.14
CA VAL A 121 -18.89 15.27 -1.79
C VAL A 121 -17.61 15.54 -1.01
N SER A 122 -17.45 16.75 -0.48
CA SER A 122 -16.31 17.11 0.36
C SER A 122 -16.57 16.80 1.83
N HIS A 123 -15.65 16.04 2.43
CA HIS A 123 -15.58 15.68 3.83
C HIS A 123 -14.41 16.45 4.45
N ASN A 124 -14.62 17.05 5.62
CA ASN A 124 -13.56 17.73 6.36
C ASN A 124 -13.52 17.16 7.78
N HIS A 125 -12.61 16.21 8.00
CA HIS A 125 -12.45 15.54 9.29
C HIS A 125 -11.17 16.04 9.97
N ASN A 126 -11.24 16.43 11.24
CA ASN A 126 -10.05 16.88 11.96
C ASN A 126 -9.14 15.68 12.28
N CYS A 127 -7.91 15.68 11.75
CA CYS A 127 -6.89 14.73 12.18
C CYS A 127 -6.55 14.97 13.66
N LYS A 128 -6.62 13.94 14.49
CA LYS A 128 -6.33 13.98 15.93
C LYS A 128 -4.90 13.58 16.25
N TYR A 129 -4.25 12.83 15.36
CA TYR A 129 -2.92 12.25 15.50
C TYR A 129 -2.79 11.47 16.80
N ASP A 130 -3.81 10.67 17.13
CA ASP A 130 -3.91 9.95 18.40
C ASP A 130 -3.67 8.43 18.30
N ASP A 131 -3.27 7.93 17.12
CA ASP A 131 -3.08 6.51 16.81
C ASP A 131 -4.27 5.65 17.28
N PRO A 132 -5.34 5.54 16.48
CA PRO A 132 -6.56 4.89 16.93
C PRO A 132 -6.30 3.42 17.27
N VAL A 133 -7.00 2.96 18.30
CA VAL A 133 -6.96 1.55 18.70
C VAL A 133 -7.57 0.72 17.57
N ILE A 134 -6.77 -0.18 17.00
CA ILE A 134 -7.23 -1.11 15.98
C ILE A 134 -8.21 -2.12 16.58
N ALA A 135 -9.21 -2.52 15.80
CA ALA A 135 -10.06 -3.64 16.17
C ALA A 135 -9.23 -4.93 16.27
N GLN A 136 -9.63 -5.82 17.18
CA GLN A 136 -9.03 -7.15 17.24
C GLN A 136 -9.30 -7.90 15.92
N CYS A 137 -8.29 -8.61 15.42
CA CYS A 137 -8.46 -9.48 14.26
C CYS A 137 -9.68 -10.40 14.41
N ALA A 138 -10.56 -10.33 13.41
CA ALA A 138 -11.66 -11.27 13.25
C ALA A 138 -11.48 -12.03 11.93
N ALA A 139 -11.52 -13.36 11.97
CA ALA A 139 -11.50 -14.21 10.78
C ALA A 139 -12.85 -14.22 10.05
N ALA A 140 -13.37 -13.03 9.76
CA ALA A 140 -14.67 -12.77 9.13
C ALA A 140 -14.61 -11.48 8.30
N CYS A 141 -15.39 -11.42 7.24
CA CYS A 141 -15.59 -10.19 6.48
C CYS A 141 -16.38 -9.19 7.32
N THR A 142 -15.95 -7.93 7.30
CA THR A 142 -16.64 -6.82 7.97
C THR A 142 -17.63 -6.13 7.04
N ASN A 143 -17.48 -6.31 5.73
CA ASN A 143 -18.46 -5.87 4.75
C ASN A 143 -19.63 -6.85 4.68
N GLU A 144 -20.78 -6.44 5.22
CA GLU A 144 -22.01 -7.25 5.22
C GLU A 144 -22.58 -7.47 3.81
N GLN A 145 -22.17 -6.67 2.81
CA GLN A 145 -22.60 -6.81 1.41
C GLN A 145 -21.70 -7.75 0.60
N TYR A 146 -20.67 -8.33 1.22
CA TYR A 146 -19.71 -9.20 0.55
C TYR A 146 -19.99 -10.67 0.86
N ASP A 147 -20.39 -11.42 -0.17
CA ASP A 147 -20.89 -12.79 0.00
C ASP A 147 -19.79 -13.84 0.22
N LYS A 148 -18.57 -13.57 -0.24
CA LYS A 148 -17.50 -14.57 -0.21
C LYS A 148 -16.93 -14.71 1.21
N PRO A 149 -16.85 -15.92 1.78
CA PRO A 149 -16.30 -16.13 3.12
C PRO A 149 -14.85 -15.66 3.23
N TYR A 150 -14.48 -15.12 4.39
CA TYR A 150 -13.13 -14.60 4.68
C TYR A 150 -12.00 -15.55 4.27
N ASN A 151 -12.09 -16.84 4.64
CA ASN A 151 -11.05 -17.82 4.34
C ASN A 151 -10.96 -18.17 2.84
N GLU A 152 -12.04 -17.99 2.10
CA GLU A 152 -12.06 -18.22 0.65
C GLU A 152 -11.58 -16.98 -0.11
N ASP A 153 -11.64 -15.80 0.50
CA ASP A 153 -11.23 -14.52 -0.07
C ASP A 153 -9.74 -14.20 0.08
N LYS A 154 -8.96 -15.09 0.69
CA LYS A 154 -7.52 -14.91 0.88
C LYS A 154 -6.73 -15.03 -0.42
N TYR A 155 -5.86 -14.06 -0.65
CA TYR A 155 -4.82 -14.05 -1.68
C TYR A 155 -3.46 -14.32 -1.04
N TYR A 156 -2.67 -15.19 -1.66
CA TYR A 156 -1.39 -15.65 -1.13
C TYR A 156 -0.23 -15.23 -2.03
N GLY A 157 0.80 -14.66 -1.42
CA GLY A 157 2.10 -14.50 -2.07
C GLY A 157 2.81 -15.84 -2.17
N LYS A 158 3.52 -16.09 -3.28
CA LYS A 158 4.36 -17.30 -3.38
C LYS A 158 5.58 -17.23 -2.45
N SER A 159 6.12 -16.04 -2.25
CA SER A 159 7.31 -15.78 -1.44
C SER A 159 7.41 -14.28 -1.11
N ALA A 160 8.15 -13.97 -0.06
CA ALA A 160 8.57 -12.61 0.29
C ALA A 160 10.10 -12.51 0.30
N TYR A 161 10.66 -11.44 -0.25
CA TYR A 161 12.11 -11.20 -0.32
C TYR A 161 12.42 -9.71 -0.28
N ALA A 162 13.59 -9.36 0.25
CA ALA A 162 14.12 -8.01 0.21
C ALA A 162 14.97 -7.83 -1.06
N LEU A 163 14.79 -6.68 -1.73
CA LEU A 163 15.64 -6.30 -2.85
C LEU A 163 17.00 -5.83 -2.34
N LYS A 164 18.03 -6.03 -3.17
CA LYS A 164 19.34 -5.40 -2.94
C LYS A 164 19.17 -3.88 -3.00
N ASN A 165 19.85 -3.16 -2.12
CA ASN A 165 19.94 -1.71 -2.20
C ASN A 165 20.83 -1.28 -3.39
N ASP A 166 20.26 -1.37 -4.59
CA ASP A 166 20.93 -1.21 -5.87
C ASP A 166 19.90 -0.71 -6.88
N VAL A 167 20.16 0.46 -7.47
CA VAL A 167 19.18 1.15 -8.33
C VAL A 167 18.80 0.30 -9.54
N ASP A 168 19.77 -0.36 -10.16
CA ASP A 168 19.52 -1.18 -11.34
C ASP A 168 18.74 -2.45 -10.98
N ALA A 169 19.04 -3.06 -9.83
CA ALA A 169 18.26 -4.20 -9.33
C ALA A 169 16.80 -3.83 -9.04
N ILE A 170 16.55 -2.66 -8.42
CA ILE A 170 15.20 -2.18 -8.13
C ILE A 170 14.45 -1.83 -9.42
N LYS A 171 15.09 -1.12 -10.36
CA LYS A 171 14.49 -0.81 -11.67
C LYS A 171 14.17 -2.08 -12.45
N GLN A 172 15.05 -3.08 -12.43
CA GLN A 172 14.81 -4.36 -13.09
C GLN A 172 13.63 -5.10 -12.46
N GLU A 173 13.54 -5.14 -11.12
CA GLU A 173 12.40 -5.74 -10.42
C GLU A 173 11.08 -5.07 -10.80
N ILE A 174 11.06 -3.73 -10.83
CA ILE A 174 9.86 -2.98 -11.23
C ILE A 174 9.49 -3.26 -12.69
N PHE A 175 10.49 -3.32 -13.58
CA PHE A 175 10.28 -3.59 -15.00
C PHE A 175 9.69 -4.97 -15.26
N ASP A 176 10.21 -6.00 -14.59
CA ASP A 176 9.84 -7.39 -14.83
C ASP A 176 8.57 -7.81 -14.10
N HIS A 177 8.33 -7.25 -12.91
CA HIS A 177 7.33 -7.77 -11.97
C HIS A 177 6.34 -6.72 -11.46
N GLY A 178 6.51 -5.45 -11.83
CA GLY A 178 5.63 -4.37 -11.39
C GLY A 178 6.09 -3.68 -10.10
N PRO A 179 5.26 -2.76 -9.57
CA PRO A 179 5.61 -1.91 -8.44
C PRO A 179 6.27 -2.64 -7.26
N VAL A 180 7.05 -1.91 -6.46
CA VAL A 180 7.71 -2.43 -5.25
C VAL A 180 7.39 -1.58 -4.04
N ASP A 181 7.40 -2.19 -2.87
CA ASP A 181 7.31 -1.52 -1.58
C ASP A 181 8.72 -1.04 -1.16
N ALA A 182 8.82 0.21 -0.72
CA ALA A 182 10.03 0.79 -0.19
C ALA A 182 9.71 1.63 1.05
N SER A 183 10.72 1.85 1.89
CA SER A 183 10.60 2.76 3.04
C SER A 183 11.70 3.80 3.02
N PHE A 184 11.36 5.02 3.44
CA PHE A 184 12.29 6.14 3.52
C PHE A 184 12.05 6.96 4.79
N THR A 185 13.06 7.76 5.16
CA THR A 185 12.96 8.67 6.29
C THR A 185 12.21 9.93 5.87
N VAL A 186 11.17 10.28 6.62
CA VAL A 186 10.41 11.52 6.45
C VAL A 186 11.01 12.60 7.34
N TYR A 187 11.15 13.79 6.77
CA TYR A 187 11.63 15.00 7.43
C TYR A 187 10.54 16.07 7.39
N GLU A 188 10.59 17.06 8.28
CA GLU A 188 9.59 18.14 8.37
C GLU A 188 9.37 18.90 7.04
N ASP A 189 10.39 19.00 6.19
CA ASP A 189 10.27 19.67 4.89
C ASP A 189 9.49 18.84 3.85
N PHE A 190 9.35 17.53 4.04
CA PHE A 190 8.55 16.68 3.15
C PHE A 190 7.05 17.01 3.21
N ASP A 191 6.52 17.43 4.37
CA ASP A 191 5.11 17.81 4.53
C ASP A 191 4.74 19.05 3.69
N GLN A 192 5.73 19.82 3.24
CA GLN A 192 5.55 21.00 2.39
C GLN A 192 5.72 20.69 0.89
N TYR A 193 5.95 19.42 0.53
CA TYR A 193 6.12 19.01 -0.86
C TYR A 193 4.85 19.29 -1.66
N ASN A 194 4.99 20.00 -2.79
CA ASN A 194 3.88 20.35 -3.67
C ASN A 194 4.18 20.15 -5.17
N GLY A 195 5.37 19.61 -5.51
CA GLY A 195 5.77 19.31 -6.88
C GLY A 195 7.28 19.18 -7.06
N GLY A 196 7.69 18.66 -8.22
CA GLY A 196 9.10 18.47 -8.61
C GLY A 196 9.73 17.21 -8.01
N ILE A 197 11.06 17.18 -7.92
CA ILE A 197 11.81 16.08 -7.31
C ILE A 197 12.17 16.47 -5.88
N TYR A 198 11.55 15.82 -4.90
CA TYR A 198 11.89 16.03 -3.50
C TYR A 198 13.35 15.67 -3.20
N GLN A 199 14.05 16.59 -2.53
CA GLN A 199 15.33 16.35 -1.89
C GLN A 199 15.25 17.02 -0.51
N HIS A 200 15.65 16.30 0.53
CA HIS A 200 15.70 16.88 1.87
C HIS A 200 16.71 18.04 1.93
N VAL A 201 16.29 19.19 2.48
CA VAL A 201 17.08 20.41 2.64
C VAL A 201 17.09 20.89 4.08
N SER A 202 16.01 20.72 4.84
CA SER A 202 15.88 21.29 6.19
C SER A 202 14.89 20.54 7.07
N GLY A 203 14.91 20.81 8.37
CA GLY A 203 13.97 20.21 9.31
C GLY A 203 14.45 18.89 9.91
N SER A 204 13.79 18.50 11.00
CA SER A 204 14.12 17.31 11.77
C SER A 204 13.50 16.04 11.18
N VAL A 205 14.01 14.88 11.60
CA VAL A 205 13.41 13.59 11.28
C VAL A 205 12.06 13.47 12.00
N LEU A 206 11.02 13.14 11.24
CA LEU A 206 9.67 12.83 11.76
C LEU A 206 9.47 11.33 11.98
N GLY A 207 10.10 10.48 11.17
CA GLY A 207 10.01 9.03 11.29
C GLY A 207 10.35 8.30 10.00
N GLY A 208 9.94 7.04 9.92
CA GLY A 208 9.97 6.25 8.68
C GLY A 208 8.58 6.18 8.05
N HIS A 209 8.52 6.09 6.73
CA HIS A 209 7.27 5.92 5.98
C HIS A 209 7.46 4.92 4.84
N SER A 210 6.47 4.05 4.64
CA SER A 210 6.46 3.05 3.57
C SER A 210 5.60 3.51 2.41
N VAL A 211 6.07 3.27 1.19
CA VAL A 211 5.47 3.75 -0.06
C VAL A 211 5.58 2.69 -1.15
N LYS A 212 4.73 2.84 -2.17
CA LYS A 212 4.79 2.06 -3.40
C LYS A 212 5.56 2.82 -4.49
N ILE A 213 6.68 2.27 -4.95
CA ILE A 213 7.42 2.79 -6.11
C ILE A 213 6.85 2.17 -7.39
N ILE A 214 6.35 3.01 -8.29
CA ILE A 214 5.71 2.58 -9.55
C ILE A 214 6.57 2.81 -10.80
N GLY A 215 7.73 3.44 -10.68
CA GLY A 215 8.52 3.83 -11.85
C GLY A 215 9.72 4.71 -11.55
N TRP A 216 10.29 5.29 -12.61
CA TRP A 216 11.41 6.22 -12.56
C TRP A 216 11.44 7.13 -13.80
N GLY A 217 12.18 8.23 -13.71
CA GLY A 217 12.42 9.17 -14.80
C GLY A 217 13.47 10.21 -14.42
N GLU A 218 13.61 11.22 -15.28
CA GLU A 218 14.48 12.38 -15.07
C GLU A 218 13.67 13.65 -15.34
N GLU A 219 13.82 14.65 -14.47
CA GLU A 219 13.18 15.96 -14.59
C GLU A 219 14.20 17.03 -14.15
N ASN A 220 14.24 18.16 -14.85
CA ASN A 220 15.22 19.24 -14.64
C ASN A 220 14.57 20.43 -13.94
#